data_AF-A0A7J6WVD8-F1
#
_entry.id   AF-A0A7J6WVD8-F1
#
_cell.length_a   1.000
_cell.length_b   1.000
_cell.length_c   1.000
_cell.angle_alpha   90.00
_cell.angle_beta   90.00
_cell.angle_gamma   90.00
#
_symmetry.space_group_name_H-M   'P 1'
#
loop_
_entity.id
_entity.type
_entity.pdbx_description
1 polymer ?
#
loop_
_entity_poly.entity_id
_entity_poly.type
_entity_poly.pdbx_seq_one_letter_code
_entity_poly.pdbx_strand_id
1 'polypeptide(L)'
;MNSPWPHGLSDDKLCQLSHREDINDNFLYCPVSQDIKVKGIYHFQKHWARGEPIIVKQVCDCTSSSNWDPMVIWRGIRETADEKTKDENRTVTAIDCLDGSENIFANSVFTQWLVDIELGQFIKGYTEGRFNENGWPEMLTLKDWSSPGASEEFLLYQRPEFLSKLPLLEHIHSKRGLLNVAAKLPYYSLQNDVGPKIYITYGTYEELGGGDSVTNLHTNMCDMVHILLILHVGLNFLHLMCFAKLF
;
A
#
# COMPACT_ATOMS: atom_id res chain seq x y z
N MET A 1 -32.95 -14.23 15.62
CA MET A 1 -32.50 -13.09 14.78
C MET A 1 -32.15 -13.66 13.43
N ASN A 2 -32.93 -13.32 12.39
CA ASN A 2 -32.72 -13.85 11.05
C ASN A 2 -31.64 -13.03 10.36
N SER A 3 -30.62 -13.70 9.83
CA SER A 3 -29.56 -13.08 9.02
C SER A 3 -30.18 -12.31 7.84
N PRO A 4 -29.83 -11.05 7.58
CA PRO A 4 -30.47 -10.21 6.56
C PRO A 4 -30.06 -10.57 5.12
N TRP A 5 -29.33 -11.68 4.91
CA TRP A 5 -28.74 -12.01 3.61
C TRP A 5 -29.37 -13.25 2.97
N PRO A 6 -29.73 -13.19 1.68
CA PRO A 6 -30.23 -14.36 0.97
C PRO A 6 -29.12 -15.42 0.88
N HIS A 7 -29.51 -16.65 1.24
CA HIS A 7 -28.71 -17.89 1.24
C HIS A 7 -27.51 -17.88 0.27
N GLY A 8 -26.27 -18.00 0.80
CA GLY A 8 -25.11 -18.38 -0.04
C GLY A 8 -23.72 -17.91 0.39
N LEU A 9 -23.57 -16.95 1.31
CA LEU A 9 -22.26 -16.57 1.86
C LEU A 9 -22.06 -17.29 3.20
N SER A 10 -21.05 -18.18 3.27
CA SER A 10 -20.53 -18.67 4.56
C SER A 10 -20.03 -17.48 5.37
N ASP A 11 -20.28 -17.49 6.68
CA ASP A 11 -19.86 -16.47 7.65
C ASP A 11 -18.34 -16.19 7.57
N ASP A 12 -17.56 -17.19 7.17
CA ASP A 12 -16.09 -17.14 7.03
C ASP A 12 -15.55 -16.10 6.03
N LYS A 13 -16.43 -15.54 5.18
CA LYS A 13 -16.10 -14.57 4.14
C LYS A 13 -16.49 -13.14 4.49
N LEU A 14 -16.99 -12.90 5.70
CA LEU A 14 -17.31 -11.57 6.19
C LEU A 14 -16.30 -11.18 7.27
N CYS A 15 -15.89 -9.92 7.27
CA CYS A 15 -15.09 -9.34 8.35
C CYS A 15 -15.87 -8.22 8.99
N GLN A 16 -16.08 -8.29 10.30
CA GLN A 16 -16.65 -7.17 11.04
C GLN A 16 -15.60 -6.06 11.16
N LEU A 17 -15.90 -4.89 10.63
CA LEU A 17 -15.00 -3.72 10.66
C LEU A 17 -15.54 -2.57 11.48
N SER A 18 -16.83 -2.60 11.85
CA SER A 18 -17.41 -1.64 12.79
C SER A 18 -18.41 -2.29 13.72
N HIS A 19 -18.72 -1.55 14.79
CA HIS A 19 -19.68 -1.94 15.81
C HIS A 19 -20.70 -0.81 16.00
N ARG A 20 -21.51 -0.56 14.97
CA ARG A 20 -22.60 0.43 15.02
C ARG A 20 -23.92 -0.28 15.28
N GLU A 21 -24.70 0.25 16.21
CA GLU A 21 -26.05 -0.24 16.48
C GLU A 21 -26.98 0.11 15.29
N ASP A 22 -27.94 -0.77 14.99
CA ASP A 22 -29.01 -0.58 14.00
C ASP A 22 -28.64 -0.41 12.51
N ILE A 23 -27.38 -0.66 12.11
CA ILE A 23 -26.94 -0.61 10.71
C ILE A 23 -26.29 -1.95 10.28
N ASN A 24 -26.65 -2.43 9.08
CA ASN A 24 -26.16 -3.70 8.52
C ASN A 24 -24.83 -3.58 7.73
N ASP A 25 -24.17 -2.42 7.75
CA ASP A 25 -22.91 -2.14 7.03
C ASP A 25 -21.65 -2.48 7.85
N ASN A 26 -21.82 -3.09 9.03
CA ASN A 26 -20.72 -3.47 9.93
C ASN A 26 -19.77 -4.54 9.36
N PHE A 27 -20.15 -5.19 8.26
CA PHE A 27 -19.43 -6.31 7.67
C PHE A 27 -19.04 -6.02 6.23
N LEU A 28 -17.78 -6.29 5.89
CA LEU A 28 -17.31 -6.26 4.50
C LEU A 28 -17.01 -7.65 3.97
N TYR A 29 -17.15 -7.80 2.65
CA TYR A 29 -16.73 -9.00 1.94
C TYR A 29 -15.21 -9.17 2.03
N CYS A 30 -14.80 -10.27 2.64
CA CYS A 30 -13.44 -10.57 3.04
C CYS A 30 -13.02 -12.02 2.66
N PRO A 31 -12.96 -12.38 1.37
CA PRO A 31 -12.57 -13.72 0.94
C PRO A 31 -11.07 -13.97 1.12
N VAL A 32 -10.66 -15.25 1.12
CA VAL A 32 -9.26 -15.63 0.87
C VAL A 32 -8.98 -15.63 -0.63
N SER A 33 -7.74 -15.34 -1.05
CA SER A 33 -7.33 -15.32 -2.47
C SER A 33 -7.71 -16.59 -3.23
N GLN A 34 -7.55 -17.76 -2.58
CA GLN A 34 -7.89 -19.05 -3.17
C GLN A 34 -9.39 -19.22 -3.46
N ASP A 35 -10.27 -18.62 -2.67
CA ASP A 35 -11.71 -18.69 -2.90
C ASP A 35 -12.11 -17.98 -4.19
N ILE A 36 -11.48 -16.85 -4.51
CA ILE A 36 -11.73 -16.12 -5.76
C ILE A 36 -11.30 -16.98 -6.96
N LYS A 37 -10.17 -17.69 -6.85
CA LYS A 37 -9.67 -18.59 -7.91
C LYS A 37 -10.60 -19.78 -8.16
N VAL A 38 -11.15 -20.38 -7.11
CA VAL A 38 -11.98 -21.59 -7.21
C VAL A 38 -13.44 -21.28 -7.53
N LYS A 39 -14.02 -20.28 -6.85
CA LYS A 39 -15.46 -19.96 -6.92
C LYS A 39 -15.77 -18.88 -7.95
N GLY A 40 -14.75 -18.29 -8.55
CA GLY A 40 -14.87 -17.20 -9.51
C GLY A 40 -15.13 -15.84 -8.86
N ILE A 41 -15.40 -14.85 -9.71
CA ILE A 41 -15.43 -13.43 -9.34
C ILE A 41 -16.84 -12.89 -9.09
N TYR A 42 -17.89 -13.73 -9.09
CA TYR A 42 -19.28 -13.28 -8.95
C TYR A 42 -19.52 -12.42 -7.71
N HIS A 43 -19.05 -12.86 -6.54
CA HIS A 43 -19.19 -12.10 -5.31
C HIS A 43 -18.38 -10.82 -5.34
N PHE A 44 -17.16 -10.85 -5.89
CA PHE A 44 -16.36 -9.64 -6.11
C PHE A 44 -17.14 -8.62 -6.94
N GLN A 45 -17.65 -9.01 -8.10
CA GLN A 45 -18.44 -8.13 -8.98
C GLN A 45 -19.71 -7.61 -8.30
N LYS A 46 -20.40 -8.44 -7.51
CA LYS A 46 -21.61 -8.05 -6.79
C LYS A 46 -21.35 -6.96 -5.75
N HIS A 47 -20.31 -7.11 -4.95
CA HIS A 47 -19.93 -6.12 -3.92
C HIS A 47 -19.33 -4.86 -4.58
N TRP A 48 -18.49 -5.06 -5.60
CA TRP A 48 -17.88 -3.98 -6.36
C TRP A 48 -18.91 -3.08 -7.06
N ALA A 49 -19.93 -3.66 -7.69
CA ALA A 49 -21.01 -2.91 -8.33
C ALA A 49 -21.85 -2.04 -7.36
N ARG A 50 -21.72 -2.26 -6.04
CA ARG A 50 -22.38 -1.47 -4.99
C ARG A 50 -21.48 -0.39 -4.39
N GLY A 51 -20.21 -0.31 -4.83
CA GLY A 51 -19.21 0.58 -4.24
C GLY A 51 -18.73 0.13 -2.85
N GLU A 52 -18.94 -1.12 -2.48
CA GLU A 52 -18.50 -1.66 -1.19
C GLU A 52 -17.00 -2.02 -1.26
N PRO A 53 -16.17 -1.63 -0.26
CA PRO A 53 -14.76 -2.04 -0.24
C PRO A 53 -14.63 -3.55 -0.03
N ILE A 54 -13.57 -4.13 -0.61
CA ILE A 54 -13.34 -5.59 -0.60
C ILE A 54 -11.94 -5.85 -0.06
N ILE A 55 -11.81 -6.77 0.89
CA ILE A 55 -10.53 -7.16 1.48
C ILE A 55 -10.21 -8.59 1.06
N VAL A 56 -9.15 -8.81 0.29
CA VAL A 56 -8.72 -10.17 -0.06
C VAL A 56 -7.59 -10.61 0.86
N LYS A 57 -7.83 -11.65 1.65
CA LYS A 57 -6.85 -12.22 2.58
C LYS A 57 -5.90 -13.19 1.87
N GLN A 58 -4.72 -13.38 2.44
CA GLN A 58 -3.74 -14.40 1.99
C GLN A 58 -3.39 -14.27 0.50
N VAL A 59 -3.16 -13.03 0.06
CA VAL A 59 -2.67 -12.75 -1.31
C VAL A 59 -1.19 -13.14 -1.45
N CYS A 60 -0.42 -13.02 -0.37
CA CYS A 60 1.00 -13.39 -0.31
C CYS A 60 1.25 -14.46 0.77
N ASP A 61 2.14 -15.39 0.47
CA ASP A 61 2.57 -16.43 1.42
C ASP A 61 3.61 -15.85 2.39
N CYS A 62 3.40 -15.97 3.71
CA CYS A 62 4.29 -15.45 4.74
C CYS A 62 5.73 -16.01 4.67
N THR A 63 5.94 -17.16 4.02
CA THR A 63 7.26 -17.77 3.78
C THR A 63 8.13 -16.98 2.81
N SER A 64 7.56 -16.00 2.09
CA SER A 64 8.26 -15.11 1.17
C SER A 64 8.52 -13.71 1.74
N SER A 65 8.26 -13.49 3.03
CA SER A 65 8.37 -12.17 3.68
C SER A 65 9.76 -11.56 3.57
N SER A 66 10.83 -12.37 3.65
CA SER A 66 12.22 -11.91 3.49
C SER A 66 12.50 -11.29 2.12
N ASN A 67 11.73 -11.64 1.09
CA ASN A 67 11.89 -11.03 -0.22
C ASN A 67 11.35 -9.60 -0.22
N TRP A 68 10.39 -9.27 0.63
CA TRP A 68 9.79 -7.94 0.70
C TRP A 68 10.43 -7.03 1.75
N ASP A 69 11.55 -7.44 2.32
CA ASP A 69 12.35 -6.58 3.20
C ASP A 69 12.78 -5.29 2.45
N PRO A 70 12.69 -4.10 3.07
CA PRO A 70 13.05 -2.84 2.42
C PRO A 70 14.47 -2.77 1.86
N MET A 71 15.45 -3.42 2.50
CA MET A 71 16.80 -3.50 1.93
C MET A 71 16.82 -4.32 0.65
N VAL A 72 16.03 -5.40 0.60
CA VAL A 72 15.89 -6.24 -0.60
C VAL A 72 15.13 -5.51 -1.70
N ILE A 73 14.04 -4.81 -1.36
CA ILE A 73 13.27 -3.97 -2.29
C ILE A 73 14.16 -2.86 -2.85
N TRP A 74 14.87 -2.14 -1.98
CA TRP A 74 15.80 -1.08 -2.37
C TRP A 74 16.86 -1.60 -3.33
N ARG A 75 17.56 -2.68 -2.98
CA ARG A 75 18.59 -3.28 -3.85
C ARG A 75 18.00 -3.74 -5.19
N GLY A 76 16.80 -4.33 -5.18
CA GLY A 76 16.15 -4.77 -6.41
C GLY A 76 15.77 -3.60 -7.32
N ILE A 77 15.17 -2.55 -6.78
CA ILE A 77 14.86 -1.32 -7.52
C ILE A 77 16.14 -0.68 -8.08
N ARG A 78 17.25 -0.71 -7.36
CA ARG A 78 18.54 -0.20 -7.87
C ARG A 78 19.03 -0.90 -9.13
N GLU A 79 18.63 -2.15 -9.36
CA GLU A 79 19.05 -2.92 -10.53
C GLU A 79 18.23 -2.60 -11.79
N THR A 80 17.14 -1.84 -11.67
CA THR A 80 16.26 -1.49 -12.79
C THR A 80 16.91 -0.45 -13.71
N ALA A 81 16.53 -0.45 -14.99
CA ALA A 81 17.12 0.45 -16.00
C ALA A 81 17.03 1.94 -15.60
N ASP A 82 15.90 2.34 -15.00
CA ASP A 82 15.61 3.71 -14.56
C ASP A 82 16.48 4.19 -13.38
N GLU A 83 16.98 3.28 -12.55
CA GLU A 83 17.59 3.59 -11.24
C GLU A 83 19.07 3.24 -11.18
N LYS A 84 19.52 2.28 -12.00
CA LYS A 84 20.91 1.80 -12.02
C LYS A 84 21.97 2.87 -12.29
N THR A 85 21.59 3.96 -12.94
CA THR A 85 22.48 5.08 -13.28
C THR A 85 22.53 6.19 -12.23
N LYS A 86 21.69 6.10 -11.19
CA LYS A 86 21.57 7.12 -10.14
C LYS A 86 22.53 6.85 -8.98
N ASP A 87 22.92 7.92 -8.30
CA ASP A 87 23.81 7.86 -7.14
C ASP A 87 23.17 7.09 -5.97
N GLU A 88 23.98 6.27 -5.30
CA GLU A 88 23.57 5.42 -4.18
C GLU A 88 23.21 6.23 -2.94
N ASN A 89 23.99 7.29 -2.70
CA ASN A 89 23.83 8.17 -1.54
C ASN A 89 22.97 9.37 -1.88
N ARG A 90 22.12 9.25 -2.90
CA ARG A 90 21.20 10.33 -3.26
C ARG A 90 20.26 10.62 -2.11
N THR A 91 20.00 11.90 -1.94
CA THR A 91 18.94 12.38 -1.07
C THR A 91 17.60 12.14 -1.74
N VAL A 92 16.66 11.55 -1.00
CA VAL A 92 15.26 11.38 -1.38
C VAL A 92 14.40 12.17 -0.42
N THR A 93 13.22 12.56 -0.87
CA THR A 93 12.26 13.26 -0.01
C THR A 93 11.40 12.24 0.74
N ALA A 94 11.32 12.42 2.06
CA ALA A 94 10.38 11.73 2.92
C ALA A 94 9.36 12.72 3.49
N ILE A 95 8.22 12.23 3.95
CA ILE A 95 7.21 12.98 4.69
C ILE A 95 7.34 12.60 6.15
N ASP A 96 7.56 13.56 7.05
CA ASP A 96 7.41 13.37 8.49
C ASP A 96 5.92 13.44 8.85
N CYS A 97 5.36 12.34 9.36
CA CYS A 97 3.95 12.23 9.70
C CYS A 97 3.62 12.82 11.08
N LEU A 98 4.62 13.15 11.92
CA LEU A 98 4.39 13.66 13.29
C LEU A 98 4.50 15.18 13.43
N ASP A 99 5.30 15.87 12.61
CA ASP A 99 5.56 17.34 12.70
C ASP A 99 4.32 18.22 12.35
N GLY A 100 3.16 17.61 12.29
CA GLY A 100 1.93 18.20 11.83
C GLY A 100 1.00 18.84 12.81
N SER A 101 1.18 18.49 14.06
CA SER A 101 0.21 18.78 15.10
C SER A 101 0.57 19.99 15.93
N GLU A 102 1.82 20.47 15.89
CA GLU A 102 2.25 21.59 16.76
C GLU A 102 2.23 22.99 16.10
N ASN A 103 2.09 23.12 14.78
CA ASN A 103 2.10 24.44 14.12
C ASN A 103 0.84 24.74 13.29
N ILE A 104 -0.33 24.72 13.94
CA ILE A 104 -1.61 25.19 13.37
C ILE A 104 -1.63 26.73 13.12
N PHE A 105 -0.58 27.46 13.51
CA PHE A 105 -0.52 28.93 13.38
C PHE A 105 0.40 29.48 12.27
N ALA A 106 1.00 28.64 11.42
CA ALA A 106 1.75 29.12 10.27
C ALA A 106 0.94 28.97 8.98
N ASN A 107 0.48 30.08 8.42
CA ASN A 107 -0.12 30.18 7.07
C ASN A 107 0.92 29.91 5.96
N SER A 108 1.58 28.75 5.98
CA SER A 108 2.60 28.34 5.01
C SER A 108 2.39 26.90 4.53
N VAL A 109 1.53 26.78 3.52
CA VAL A 109 1.53 25.84 2.38
C VAL A 109 2.48 24.62 2.50
N PHE A 110 1.90 23.43 2.72
CA PHE A 110 2.28 22.07 2.24
C PHE A 110 3.74 21.55 2.27
N THR A 111 4.73 22.37 2.61
CA THR A 111 6.17 22.12 2.40
C THR A 111 6.90 21.80 3.71
N GLN A 112 6.23 22.03 4.85
CA GLN A 112 6.77 21.87 6.21
C GLN A 112 7.09 20.41 6.57
N TRP A 113 6.45 19.45 5.89
CA TRP A 113 6.49 18.02 6.22
C TRP A 113 7.55 17.24 5.46
N LEU A 114 8.19 17.89 4.47
CA LEU A 114 9.13 17.22 3.58
C LEU A 114 10.53 17.29 4.17
N VAL A 115 11.13 16.13 4.39
CA VAL A 115 12.48 15.98 4.90
C VAL A 115 13.33 15.33 3.81
N ASP A 116 14.45 15.95 3.49
CA ASP A 116 15.43 15.33 2.61
C ASP A 116 16.33 14.40 3.42
N ILE A 117 16.34 13.12 3.07
CA ILE A 117 17.10 12.08 3.75
C ILE A 117 17.86 11.23 2.73
N GLU A 118 19.09 10.85 3.06
CA GLU A 118 19.82 9.86 2.25
C GLU A 118 19.06 8.53 2.29
N LEU A 119 18.81 7.94 1.11
CA LEU A 119 17.99 6.73 1.02
C LEU A 119 18.54 5.57 1.89
N GLY A 120 19.86 5.41 1.97
CA GLY A 120 20.49 4.42 2.87
C GLY A 120 20.19 4.67 4.35
N GLN A 121 20.17 5.93 4.79
CA GLN A 121 19.81 6.30 6.17
C GLN A 121 18.33 6.05 6.43
N PHE A 122 17.46 6.31 5.45
CA PHE A 122 16.04 5.98 5.56
C PHE A 122 15.82 4.47 5.74
N ILE A 123 16.46 3.62 4.93
CA ILE A 123 16.27 2.17 5.04
C ILE A 123 16.91 1.62 6.34
N LYS A 124 18.02 2.21 6.80
CA LYS A 124 18.60 1.87 8.11
C LYS A 124 17.64 2.25 9.25
N GLY A 125 17.10 3.47 9.23
CA GLY A 125 16.12 3.95 10.21
C GLY A 125 14.84 3.14 10.24
N TYR A 126 14.38 2.62 9.09
CA TYR A 126 13.27 1.67 9.00
C TYR A 126 13.52 0.44 9.89
N THR A 127 14.75 -0.09 9.85
CA THR A 127 15.09 -1.39 10.44
C THR A 127 15.48 -1.26 11.91
N GLU A 128 16.22 -0.20 12.25
CA GLU A 128 16.79 0.01 13.58
C GLU A 128 15.93 0.94 14.46
N GLY A 129 14.95 1.62 13.87
CA GLY A 129 14.24 2.73 14.50
C GLY A 129 15.05 4.03 14.38
N ARG A 130 14.35 5.16 14.45
CA ARG A 130 14.94 6.49 14.38
C ARG A 130 14.21 7.45 15.32
N PHE A 131 14.96 8.30 15.99
CA PHE A 131 14.45 9.25 16.97
C PHE A 131 15.00 10.64 16.66
N ASN A 132 14.16 11.65 16.85
CA ASN A 132 14.58 13.04 16.76
C ASN A 132 15.38 13.47 18.00
N GLU A 133 15.91 14.69 17.98
CA GLU A 133 16.73 15.24 19.07
C GLU A 133 15.99 15.30 20.42
N ASN A 134 14.65 15.35 20.39
CA ASN A 134 13.78 15.39 21.57
C ASN A 134 13.46 13.98 22.11
N GLY A 135 14.00 12.92 21.49
CA GLY A 135 13.76 11.53 21.88
C GLY A 135 12.41 10.95 21.44
N TRP A 136 11.65 11.68 20.61
CA TRP A 136 10.44 11.15 19.98
C TRP A 136 10.81 10.32 18.76
N PRO A 137 10.11 9.20 18.49
CA PRO A 137 10.33 8.44 17.27
C PRO A 137 9.98 9.30 16.06
N GLU A 138 10.76 9.21 14.99
CA GLU A 138 10.40 9.79 13.71
C GLU A 138 9.42 8.86 12.98
N MET A 139 8.40 9.42 12.32
CA MET A 139 7.48 8.66 11.46
C MET A 139 7.60 9.12 10.02
N LEU A 140 8.53 8.53 9.28
CA LEU A 140 8.83 8.94 7.91
C LEU A 140 8.14 8.05 6.87
N THR A 141 7.57 8.65 5.83
CA THR A 141 7.10 7.97 4.61
C THR A 141 7.95 8.40 3.41
N LEU A 142 8.51 7.46 2.66
CA LEU A 142 9.16 7.79 1.38
C LEU A 142 8.14 8.35 0.40
N LYS A 143 8.42 9.53 -0.13
CA LYS A 143 7.57 10.21 -1.10
C LYS A 143 8.12 10.03 -2.51
N ASP A 144 7.23 9.66 -3.44
CA ASP A 144 7.52 9.56 -4.89
C ASP A 144 8.73 8.69 -5.26
N TRP A 145 9.13 7.80 -4.35
CA TRP A 145 10.14 6.77 -4.54
C TRP A 145 9.45 5.41 -4.58
N SER A 146 9.70 4.53 -5.54
CA SER A 146 10.45 4.62 -6.80
C SER A 146 9.62 5.16 -7.97
N SER A 147 10.25 5.41 -9.14
CA SER A 147 9.47 5.72 -10.35
C SER A 147 8.49 4.59 -10.67
N PRO A 148 7.33 4.88 -11.29
CA PRO A 148 6.41 3.82 -11.72
C PRO A 148 7.06 2.79 -12.65
N GLY A 149 7.98 3.22 -13.52
CA GLY A 149 8.75 2.36 -14.41
C GLY A 149 9.68 1.40 -13.67
N ALA A 150 10.48 1.91 -12.72
CA ALA A 150 11.34 1.09 -11.88
C ALA A 150 10.54 0.10 -11.03
N SER A 151 9.44 0.56 -10.43
CA SER A 151 8.55 -0.29 -9.62
C SER A 151 7.96 -1.42 -10.46
N GLU A 152 7.54 -1.13 -11.69
CA GLU A 152 6.99 -2.10 -12.61
C GLU A 152 8.04 -3.10 -13.10
N GLU A 153 9.24 -2.64 -13.46
CA GLU A 153 10.37 -3.49 -13.84
C GLU A 153 10.76 -4.45 -12.70
N PHE A 154 10.88 -3.93 -11.48
CA PHE A 154 11.16 -4.71 -10.28
C PHE A 154 10.10 -5.81 -10.06
N LEU A 155 8.81 -5.45 -10.10
CA LEU A 155 7.74 -6.43 -9.91
C LEU A 155 7.66 -7.47 -11.03
N LEU A 156 7.84 -7.07 -12.29
CA LEU A 156 7.74 -7.96 -13.44
C LEU A 156 8.90 -8.94 -13.54
N TYR A 157 10.13 -8.47 -13.38
CA TYR A 157 11.33 -9.28 -13.64
C TYR A 157 11.90 -9.94 -12.39
N GLN A 158 11.80 -9.29 -11.24
CA GLN A 158 12.35 -9.82 -9.99
C GLN A 158 11.29 -10.47 -9.09
N ARG A 159 9.99 -10.24 -9.35
CA ARG A 159 8.86 -10.82 -8.59
C ARG A 159 7.74 -11.44 -9.45
N PRO A 160 8.06 -12.21 -10.51
CA PRO A 160 7.04 -12.78 -11.38
C PRO A 160 6.08 -13.74 -10.66
N GLU A 161 6.56 -14.48 -9.65
CA GLU A 161 5.74 -15.41 -8.87
C GLU A 161 4.67 -14.68 -8.05
N PHE A 162 4.99 -13.47 -7.55
CA PHE A 162 4.02 -12.65 -6.82
C PHE A 162 2.91 -12.16 -7.75
N LEU A 163 3.26 -11.57 -8.89
CA LEU A 163 2.27 -11.05 -9.84
C LEU A 163 1.34 -12.16 -10.35
N SER A 164 1.87 -13.36 -10.63
CA SER A 164 1.05 -14.50 -11.07
C SER A 164 0.07 -15.02 -10.01
N LYS A 165 0.34 -14.76 -8.73
CA LYS A 165 -0.52 -15.18 -7.62
C LYS A 165 -1.63 -14.16 -7.29
N LEU A 166 -1.51 -12.92 -7.76
CA LEU A 166 -2.47 -11.86 -7.46
C LEU A 166 -3.89 -12.23 -7.92
N PRO A 167 -4.88 -12.14 -7.03
CA PRO A 167 -6.27 -12.29 -7.44
C PRO A 167 -6.68 -11.13 -8.33
N LEU A 168 -7.67 -11.35 -9.20
CA LEU A 168 -8.30 -10.30 -10.01
C LEU A 168 -7.33 -9.56 -10.96
N LEU A 169 -6.22 -10.21 -11.37
CA LEU A 169 -5.21 -9.62 -12.25
C LEU A 169 -5.80 -8.98 -13.53
N GLU A 170 -6.89 -9.54 -14.06
CA GLU A 170 -7.62 -8.99 -15.21
C GLU A 170 -8.21 -7.59 -14.98
N HIS A 171 -8.56 -7.25 -13.73
CA HIS A 171 -9.10 -5.94 -13.35
C HIS A 171 -7.99 -4.97 -12.94
N ILE A 172 -6.88 -5.50 -12.43
CA ILE A 172 -5.88 -4.72 -11.70
C ILE A 172 -4.67 -4.40 -12.57
N HIS A 173 -4.20 -5.32 -13.41
CA HIS A 173 -2.92 -5.12 -14.10
C HIS A 173 -2.97 -3.95 -15.12
N SER A 174 -2.10 -2.96 -14.93
CA SER A 174 -2.02 -1.72 -15.72
C SER A 174 -1.73 -1.89 -17.22
N LYS A 175 -1.04 -2.96 -17.64
CA LYS A 175 -0.75 -3.26 -19.05
C LYS A 175 -1.50 -4.47 -19.61
N ARG A 176 -1.74 -5.49 -18.77
CA ARG A 176 -2.29 -6.79 -19.20
C ARG A 176 -3.72 -7.04 -18.72
N GLY A 177 -4.30 -6.12 -17.94
CA GLY A 177 -5.67 -6.23 -17.45
C GLY A 177 -6.65 -6.17 -18.62
N LEU A 178 -7.43 -7.24 -18.81
CA LEU A 178 -8.47 -7.29 -19.84
C LEU A 178 -9.67 -6.41 -19.48
N LEU A 179 -9.98 -6.33 -18.19
CA LEU A 179 -11.09 -5.58 -17.61
C LEU A 179 -10.63 -4.25 -16.98
N ASN A 180 -9.32 -4.01 -16.96
CA ASN A 180 -8.74 -2.71 -16.60
C ASN A 180 -8.87 -1.75 -17.79
N VAL A 181 -9.74 -0.74 -17.69
CA VAL A 181 -9.94 0.27 -18.74
C VAL A 181 -8.68 1.12 -18.95
N ALA A 182 -7.94 1.44 -17.89
CA ALA A 182 -6.69 2.20 -17.99
C ALA A 182 -5.63 1.47 -18.84
N ALA A 183 -5.61 0.13 -18.81
CA ALA A 183 -4.74 -0.68 -19.66
C ALA A 183 -5.09 -0.62 -21.17
N LYS A 184 -6.24 -0.04 -21.54
CA LYS A 184 -6.71 0.09 -22.92
C LYS A 184 -6.65 1.52 -23.44
N LEU A 185 -6.35 2.49 -22.57
CA LEU A 185 -6.29 3.88 -22.98
C LEU A 185 -4.98 4.17 -23.75
N PRO A 186 -5.01 5.10 -24.72
CA PRO A 186 -3.82 5.49 -25.45
C PRO A 186 -2.73 6.01 -24.53
N TYR A 187 -1.47 5.80 -24.93
CA TYR A 187 -0.29 6.16 -24.16
C TYR A 187 -0.29 7.61 -23.65
N TYR A 188 -0.85 8.55 -24.42
CA TYR A 188 -0.88 9.98 -24.09
C TYR A 188 -1.98 10.42 -23.11
N SER A 189 -2.89 9.53 -22.68
CA SER A 189 -4.10 9.94 -21.95
C SER A 189 -3.95 9.96 -20.41
N LEU A 190 -3.03 9.19 -19.82
CA LEU A 190 -2.90 9.01 -18.36
C LEU A 190 -1.44 8.79 -17.87
N GLN A 191 -0.46 9.13 -18.70
CA GLN A 191 0.87 8.50 -18.70
C GLN A 191 1.75 8.63 -17.45
N ASN A 192 1.43 9.50 -16.48
CA ASN A 192 2.36 9.82 -15.39
C ASN A 192 2.04 9.16 -14.03
N ASP A 193 0.84 8.64 -13.83
CA ASP A 193 0.45 7.98 -12.56
C ASP A 193 0.12 6.48 -12.69
N VAL A 194 0.07 5.97 -13.94
CA VAL A 194 -0.38 4.60 -14.22
C VAL A 194 0.77 3.63 -14.05
N GLY A 195 0.86 3.02 -12.87
CA GLY A 195 1.81 1.97 -12.58
C GLY A 195 1.88 1.67 -11.09
N PRO A 196 2.35 0.48 -10.70
CA PRO A 196 2.51 0.13 -9.31
C PRO A 196 3.43 1.15 -8.62
N LYS A 197 3.00 1.66 -7.47
CA LYS A 197 3.80 2.53 -6.60
C LYS A 197 4.08 1.82 -5.29
N ILE A 198 5.36 1.63 -4.98
CA ILE A 198 5.81 1.02 -3.72
C ILE A 198 5.89 2.12 -2.67
N TYR A 199 5.22 1.93 -1.52
CA TYR A 199 5.32 2.85 -0.40
C TYR A 199 6.11 2.19 0.73
N ILE A 200 7.03 2.96 1.33
CA ILE A 200 7.77 2.56 2.52
C ILE A 200 7.57 3.60 3.60
N THR A 201 7.02 3.18 4.73
CA THR A 201 6.64 4.06 5.83
C THR A 201 7.06 3.47 7.17
N TYR A 202 7.47 4.35 8.08
CA TYR A 202 7.67 4.05 9.49
C TYR A 202 6.33 4.02 10.23
N GLY A 203 6.21 3.19 11.25
CA GLY A 203 5.00 3.12 12.07
C GLY A 203 5.31 2.72 13.49
N THR A 204 4.52 3.22 14.43
CA THR A 204 4.56 2.84 15.85
C THR A 204 3.48 1.81 16.15
N TYR A 205 3.71 0.95 17.15
CA TYR A 205 2.68 0.02 17.62
C TYR A 205 1.61 0.74 18.45
N GLU A 206 2.04 1.70 19.27
CA GLU A 206 1.16 2.51 20.11
C GLU A 206 0.73 3.75 19.35
N GLU A 207 -0.56 4.07 19.43
CA GLU A 207 -1.07 5.37 19.01
C GLU A 207 -0.54 6.43 19.99
N LEU A 208 0.31 7.33 19.49
CA LEU A 208 0.96 8.36 20.32
C LEU A 208 0.04 9.57 20.56
N GLY A 209 -1.15 9.60 19.95
CA GLY A 209 -2.18 10.62 20.17
C GLY A 209 -1.84 12.00 19.58
N GLY A 210 -0.70 12.13 18.90
CA GLY A 210 -0.20 13.38 18.30
C GLY A 210 -0.55 13.59 16.83
N GLY A 211 -1.49 12.82 16.26
CA GLY A 211 -1.74 12.84 14.82
C GLY A 211 -0.79 11.93 14.04
N ASP A 212 -0.55 10.72 14.56
CA ASP A 212 0.27 9.63 14.04
C ASP A 212 -0.27 8.95 12.75
N SER A 213 -1.11 9.66 11.99
CA SER A 213 -1.65 9.14 10.74
C SER A 213 -0.61 9.17 9.64
N VAL A 214 -0.26 7.98 9.14
CA VAL A 214 0.60 7.80 7.96
C VAL A 214 -0.06 8.30 6.67
N THR A 215 -1.40 8.31 6.60
CA THR A 215 -2.13 8.74 5.41
C THR A 215 -3.40 9.46 5.81
N ASN A 216 -3.46 10.75 5.50
CA ASN A 216 -4.64 11.56 5.75
C ASN A 216 -5.82 11.14 4.87
N LEU A 217 -7.03 11.43 5.35
CA LEU A 217 -8.25 11.20 4.60
C LEU A 217 -8.20 11.97 3.27
N HIS A 218 -8.34 11.23 2.18
CA HIS A 218 -8.37 11.79 0.83
C HIS A 218 -9.26 10.94 -0.08
N THR A 219 -9.66 11.52 -1.19
CA THR A 219 -10.43 10.82 -2.24
C THR A 219 -9.55 10.55 -3.45
N ASN A 220 -9.64 9.36 -4.02
CA ASN A 220 -9.01 9.03 -5.29
C ASN A 220 -10.04 9.18 -6.43
N MET A 221 -9.58 9.66 -7.59
CA MET A 221 -10.42 9.80 -8.79
C MET A 221 -10.57 8.49 -9.57
N CYS A 222 -9.84 7.45 -9.18
CA CYS A 222 -9.83 6.14 -9.80
C CYS A 222 -9.94 5.06 -8.73
N ASP A 223 -10.29 3.86 -9.17
CA ASP A 223 -10.27 2.69 -8.32
C ASP A 223 -8.87 2.43 -7.79
N MET A 224 -8.78 1.92 -6.57
CA MET A 224 -7.50 1.76 -5.88
C MET A 224 -7.37 0.37 -5.32
N VAL A 225 -6.23 -0.27 -5.60
CA VAL A 225 -5.86 -1.53 -4.97
C VAL A 225 -4.68 -1.29 -4.07
N HIS A 226 -4.77 -1.87 -2.88
CA HIS A 226 -3.79 -1.72 -1.82
C HIS A 226 -3.40 -3.13 -1.37
N ILE A 227 -2.12 -3.44 -1.41
CA ILE A 227 -1.58 -4.75 -1.02
C ILE A 227 -0.65 -4.51 0.17
N LEU A 228 -0.76 -5.35 1.20
CA LEU A 228 0.18 -5.37 2.32
C LEU A 228 1.15 -6.53 2.08
N LEU A 229 2.45 -6.24 1.94
CA LEU A 229 3.47 -7.26 1.60
C LEU A 229 4.28 -7.74 2.79
N ILE A 230 4.67 -6.85 3.69
CA ILE A 230 5.44 -7.20 4.89
C ILE A 230 5.00 -6.37 6.08
N LEU A 231 4.99 -7.01 7.24
CA LEU A 231 4.83 -6.36 8.52
C LEU A 231 6.01 -6.80 9.38
N HIS A 232 6.86 -5.87 9.80
CA HIS A 232 7.98 -6.19 10.68
C HIS A 232 7.60 -5.81 12.10
N VAL A 233 7.37 -6.81 12.96
CA VAL A 233 7.08 -6.57 14.38
C VAL A 233 8.37 -6.78 15.17
N GLY A 234 9.20 -5.73 15.23
CA GLY A 234 10.34 -5.64 16.14
C GLY A 234 9.98 -4.93 17.44
N LEU A 235 10.91 -4.84 18.40
CA LEU A 235 10.77 -4.00 19.58
C LEU A 235 10.51 -2.54 19.14
N ASN A 236 9.23 -2.17 19.12
CA ASN A 236 8.65 -0.83 18.98
C ASN A 236 8.28 -0.28 17.60
N PHE A 237 8.65 -0.88 16.45
CA PHE A 237 8.31 -0.24 15.16
C PHE A 237 8.02 -1.18 13.97
N LEU A 238 7.05 -0.71 13.17
CA LEU A 238 6.91 -0.72 11.70
C LEU A 238 5.85 -1.56 10.97
N HIS A 239 4.86 -0.85 10.38
CA HIS A 239 3.95 -1.34 9.33
C HIS A 239 4.44 -0.92 7.94
N LEU A 240 4.87 -1.86 7.10
CA LEU A 240 5.18 -1.59 5.68
C LEU A 240 4.00 -1.98 4.78
N MET A 241 3.21 -0.99 4.38
CA MET A 241 2.25 -1.16 3.31
C MET A 241 2.92 -0.92 1.97
N CYS A 242 3.53 -1.95 1.40
CA CYS A 242 3.91 -1.89 -0.02
C CYS A 242 2.64 -2.02 -0.87
N PHE A 243 1.96 -0.90 -1.05
CA PHE A 243 0.84 -0.86 -1.97
C PHE A 243 1.31 -1.11 -3.39
N ALA A 244 0.39 -1.54 -4.23
CA ALA A 244 0.53 -1.34 -5.67
C ALA A 244 -0.71 -0.56 -6.04
N LYS A 245 -0.59 0.78 -6.05
CA LYS A 245 -1.59 1.63 -6.72
C LYS A 245 -1.66 1.15 -8.15
N LEU A 246 -2.74 0.48 -8.51
CA LEU A 246 -2.90 -0.15 -9.82
C LEU A 246 -3.91 0.64 -10.66
N PHE A 247 -3.87 1.97 -10.53
CA PHE A 247 -4.40 2.99 -11.43
C PHE A 247 -3.66 4.31 -11.23
#